data_AF-A0A5C8DCU8-F1
#
_entry.id   AF-A0A5C8DCU8-F1
#
_cell.length_a   1.000
_cell.length_b   1.000
_cell.length_c   1.000
_cell.angle_alpha   90.00
_cell.angle_beta   90.00
_cell.angle_gamma   90.00
#
_symmetry.space_group_name_H-M   'P 1'
#
loop_
_entity.id
_entity.type
_entity.pdbx_description
1 polymer ?
#
loop_
_entity_poly.entity_id
_entity_poly.type
_entity_poly.pdbx_seq_one_letter_code
_entity_poly.pdbx_strand_id
1 'polypeptide(L)'
;MKKYFKIILLLLIISSIIYGKPSDKIKFNSNEVTKLEYDFFTKIDKGITNDIELHYDGFIIASGITDETEFKLYREKLNEIRNLAKIELTQYINEGAYEFGKRLLSWIYEKGILKKYFETATLFQDMIYKGEYNCLTSSILYSLLYTEFGYKVKGILTSNHAFCVVYTERGNIDVETTVAKGFDPGTKEIRNTGASTIITFVPRQNYNNRNEVDILTLIATLYPNSISLRKIERDLEKQLTMAKKAYYLSPNTKIYKDNLVNAFNRAALDCIKKTQYDEAYQYLGEALIFDNSSAMTKNNIIHYYNAIGTAYLRKKDFPNAIQIYKKGLMDIGENANVLEKNLKVSYYNYAVSEYNSRRYNNAYTISEEALKLFPNDRDFIRLQTSIPK
;
A
#
# COMPACT_ATOMS: atom_id res chain seq x y z
N MET A 1 26.83 -62.70 13.76
CA MET A 1 26.43 -61.46 14.46
C MET A 1 26.55 -60.28 13.51
N LYS A 2 25.58 -59.35 13.58
CA LYS A 2 25.05 -58.50 12.50
C LYS A 2 26.03 -57.44 11.97
N LYS A 3 26.16 -57.35 10.64
CA LYS A 3 26.74 -56.20 9.91
C LYS A 3 25.75 -55.03 9.97
N TYR A 4 26.14 -53.92 10.61
CA TYR A 4 25.36 -52.68 10.62
C TYR A 4 25.79 -51.80 9.44
N PHE A 5 24.95 -51.76 8.40
CA PHE A 5 24.99 -50.73 7.37
C PHE A 5 24.45 -49.43 7.97
N LYS A 6 25.29 -48.40 8.12
CA LYS A 6 24.82 -47.04 8.40
C LYS A 6 24.36 -46.41 7.09
N ILE A 7 23.05 -46.36 6.90
CA ILE A 7 22.42 -45.57 5.83
C ILE A 7 22.49 -44.11 6.28
N ILE A 8 23.28 -43.29 5.58
CA ILE A 8 23.26 -41.84 5.72
C ILE A 8 22.07 -41.36 4.89
N LEU A 9 20.97 -41.02 5.56
CA LEU A 9 19.81 -40.38 4.93
C LEU A 9 20.18 -38.91 4.68
N LEU A 10 20.58 -38.59 3.44
CA LEU A 10 20.76 -37.22 3.01
C LEU A 10 19.36 -36.59 2.87
N LEU A 11 18.90 -35.90 3.90
CA LEU A 11 17.71 -35.05 3.84
C LEU A 11 18.00 -33.90 2.88
N LEU A 12 17.65 -34.08 1.61
CA LEU A 12 17.44 -32.99 0.67
C LEU A 12 16.27 -32.17 1.22
N ILE A 13 16.58 -31.15 2.01
CA ILE A 13 15.66 -30.04 2.25
C ILE A 13 15.54 -29.34 0.89
N ILE A 14 14.59 -29.81 0.08
CA ILE A 14 14.05 -28.98 -0.98
C ILE A 14 13.39 -27.84 -0.23
N SER A 15 14.10 -26.73 -0.07
CA SER A 15 13.47 -25.46 0.25
C SER A 15 12.65 -25.09 -1.00
N SER A 16 11.50 -25.72 -1.18
CA SER A 16 10.40 -25.06 -1.82
C SER A 16 10.18 -23.82 -0.97
N ILE A 17 10.71 -22.69 -1.46
CA ILE A 17 10.22 -21.39 -1.04
C ILE A 17 8.75 -21.46 -1.41
N ILE A 18 7.92 -21.89 -0.47
CA ILE A 18 6.48 -21.70 -0.52
C ILE A 18 6.38 -20.19 -0.46
N TYR A 19 6.36 -19.56 -1.64
CA TYR A 19 6.03 -18.16 -1.77
C TYR A 19 4.65 -18.04 -1.13
N GLY A 20 4.63 -17.53 0.10
CA GLY A 20 3.39 -17.23 0.80
C GLY A 20 2.61 -16.29 -0.09
N LYS A 21 1.32 -16.58 -0.29
CA LYS A 21 0.40 -15.69 -1.00
C LYS A 21 0.60 -14.24 -0.53
N PRO A 22 0.59 -13.26 -1.45
CA PRO A 22 0.93 -11.88 -1.16
C PRO A 22 0.25 -11.32 0.08
N SER A 23 -1.05 -11.47 0.35
CA SER A 23 -1.57 -11.13 1.69
C SER A 23 -2.77 -11.97 2.08
N ASP A 24 -2.81 -12.39 3.34
CA ASP A 24 -3.94 -13.15 3.93
C ASP A 24 -5.00 -12.25 4.57
N LYS A 25 -4.63 -10.99 4.81
CA LYS A 25 -5.42 -10.02 5.56
C LYS A 25 -6.40 -9.24 4.68
N ILE A 26 -6.19 -9.24 3.37
CA ILE A 26 -7.06 -8.58 2.40
C ILE A 26 -7.64 -9.65 1.49
N LYS A 27 -8.96 -9.62 1.33
CA LYS A 27 -9.67 -10.35 0.28
C LYS A 27 -10.51 -9.34 -0.48
N PHE A 28 -10.47 -9.44 -1.80
CA PHE A 28 -11.34 -8.64 -2.65
C PHE A 28 -12.56 -9.47 -3.01
N ASN A 29 -13.74 -8.95 -2.70
CA ASN A 29 -15.00 -9.55 -3.13
C ASN A 29 -15.32 -9.11 -4.56
N SER A 30 -16.12 -9.91 -5.28
CA SER A 30 -16.47 -9.64 -6.69
C SER A 30 -17.29 -8.36 -6.90
N ASN A 31 -17.81 -7.76 -5.83
CA ASN A 31 -18.53 -6.48 -5.84
C ASN A 31 -17.65 -5.27 -5.49
N GLU A 32 -16.41 -5.48 -5.02
CA GLU A 32 -15.49 -4.39 -4.62
C GLU A 32 -14.51 -3.99 -5.72
N VAL A 33 -14.29 -4.88 -6.69
CA VAL A 33 -13.34 -4.73 -7.79
C VAL A 33 -13.98 -5.21 -9.09
N THR A 34 -13.41 -4.86 -10.24
CA THR A 34 -13.94 -5.36 -11.52
C THR A 34 -13.73 -6.87 -11.64
N LYS A 35 -14.46 -7.51 -12.56
CA LYS A 35 -14.30 -8.95 -12.83
C LYS A 35 -12.85 -9.32 -13.17
N LEU A 36 -12.19 -8.49 -13.98
CA LEU A 36 -10.80 -8.66 -14.37
C LEU A 36 -9.86 -8.62 -13.16
N GLU A 37 -10.04 -7.64 -12.27
CA GLU A 37 -9.25 -7.51 -11.05
C GLU A 37 -9.51 -8.68 -10.08
N TYR A 38 -10.78 -9.06 -9.91
CA TYR A 38 -11.16 -10.21 -9.07
C TYR A 38 -10.49 -11.49 -9.56
N ASP A 39 -10.50 -11.74 -10.87
CA ASP A 39 -9.88 -12.93 -11.45
C ASP A 39 -8.35 -12.90 -11.31
N PHE A 40 -7.72 -11.73 -11.46
CA PHE A 40 -6.29 -11.53 -11.21
C PHE A 40 -5.90 -11.85 -9.75
N PHE A 41 -6.60 -11.27 -8.77
CA PHE A 41 -6.34 -11.56 -7.36
C PHE A 41 -6.67 -13.00 -6.98
N THR A 42 -7.72 -13.59 -7.59
CA THR A 42 -8.06 -15.02 -7.37
C THR A 42 -6.95 -15.96 -7.85
N LYS A 43 -6.28 -15.66 -8.98
CA LYS A 43 -5.11 -16.44 -9.44
C LYS A 43 -3.98 -16.40 -8.41
N ILE A 44 -3.72 -15.20 -7.86
CA ILE A 44 -2.72 -14.99 -6.82
C ILE A 44 -3.09 -15.74 -5.52
N ASP A 45 -4.36 -15.69 -5.09
CA ASP A 45 -4.86 -16.42 -3.92
C ASP A 45 -4.69 -17.94 -4.05
N LYS A 46 -4.72 -18.47 -5.27
CA LYS A 46 -4.44 -19.88 -5.59
C LYS A 46 -2.94 -20.22 -5.63
N GLY A 47 -2.06 -19.26 -5.31
CA GLY A 47 -0.61 -19.43 -5.29
C GLY A 47 0.06 -19.21 -6.65
N ILE A 48 -0.68 -18.82 -7.69
CA ILE A 48 -0.10 -18.49 -8.99
C ILE A 48 0.56 -17.11 -8.84
N THR A 49 1.86 -17.11 -8.55
CA THR A 49 2.65 -15.88 -8.28
C THR A 49 3.91 -15.77 -9.14
N ASN A 50 4.36 -16.88 -9.73
CA ASN A 50 5.52 -16.96 -10.61
C ASN A 50 5.11 -17.30 -12.05
N ASP A 51 4.02 -16.70 -12.52
CA ASP A 51 3.53 -16.83 -13.89
C ASP A 51 3.74 -15.52 -14.64
N ILE A 52 4.48 -15.57 -15.74
CA ILE A 52 4.81 -14.37 -16.53
C ILE A 52 3.56 -13.78 -17.20
N GLU A 53 2.58 -14.60 -17.59
CA GLU A 53 1.34 -14.08 -18.17
C GLU A 53 0.54 -13.31 -17.14
N LEU A 54 0.49 -13.81 -15.90
CA LEU A 54 -0.10 -13.10 -14.77
C LEU A 54 0.61 -11.75 -14.51
N HIS A 55 1.94 -11.70 -14.59
CA HIS A 55 2.66 -10.44 -14.37
C HIS A 55 2.40 -9.41 -15.47
N TYR A 56 2.29 -9.85 -16.72
CA TYR A 56 1.86 -8.99 -17.82
C TYR A 56 0.43 -8.47 -17.63
N ASP A 57 -0.50 -9.34 -17.25
CA ASP A 57 -1.88 -8.94 -16.92
C ASP A 57 -1.88 -7.94 -15.77
N GLY A 58 -1.08 -8.19 -14.72
CA GLY A 58 -0.93 -7.32 -13.56
C GLY A 58 -0.39 -5.94 -13.89
N PHE A 59 0.55 -5.82 -14.84
CA PHE A 59 1.06 -4.53 -15.29
C PHE A 59 -0.04 -3.66 -15.93
N ILE A 60 -0.87 -4.28 -16.77
CA ILE A 60 -1.99 -3.60 -17.44
C ILE A 60 -3.05 -3.21 -16.41
N ILE A 61 -3.46 -4.15 -15.56
CA ILE A 61 -4.50 -3.97 -14.54
C ILE A 61 -4.10 -2.91 -13.52
N ALA A 62 -2.88 -2.96 -12.99
CA ALA A 62 -2.40 -2.00 -12.00
C ALA A 62 -2.20 -0.59 -12.57
N SER A 63 -2.14 -0.46 -13.89
CA SER A 63 -2.17 0.83 -14.60
C SER A 63 -3.59 1.40 -14.75
N GLY A 64 -4.61 0.75 -14.17
CA GLY A 64 -5.99 1.20 -14.13
C GLY A 64 -6.86 0.72 -15.30
N ILE A 65 -6.35 -0.18 -16.14
CA ILE A 65 -7.14 -0.78 -17.24
C ILE A 65 -7.91 -1.97 -16.69
N THR A 66 -9.18 -1.75 -16.39
CA THR A 66 -10.03 -2.74 -15.71
C THR A 66 -11.29 -3.12 -16.47
N ASP A 67 -11.56 -2.44 -17.59
CA ASP A 67 -12.58 -2.83 -18.58
C ASP A 67 -12.05 -3.97 -19.46
N GLU A 68 -12.87 -4.98 -19.74
CA GLU A 68 -12.45 -6.18 -20.47
C GLU A 68 -12.10 -5.91 -21.93
N THR A 69 -12.78 -4.97 -22.59
CA THR A 69 -12.55 -4.65 -24.00
C THR A 69 -11.27 -3.85 -24.13
N GLU A 70 -11.10 -2.85 -23.27
CA GLU A 70 -9.87 -2.07 -23.17
C GLU A 70 -8.67 -2.98 -22.83
N PHE A 71 -8.82 -3.87 -21.84
CA PHE A 71 -7.78 -4.82 -21.47
C PHE A 71 -7.33 -5.69 -22.63
N LYS A 72 -8.26 -6.30 -23.39
CA LYS A 72 -7.94 -7.14 -24.55
C LYS A 72 -7.13 -6.36 -25.59
N LEU A 73 -7.55 -5.14 -25.91
CA LEU A 73 -6.85 -4.26 -26.85
C LEU A 73 -5.40 -3.99 -26.41
N TYR A 74 -5.20 -3.58 -25.15
CA TYR A 74 -3.87 -3.31 -24.62
C TYR A 74 -3.01 -4.56 -24.48
N ARG A 75 -3.63 -5.70 -24.16
CA ARG A 75 -2.95 -6.99 -24.07
C ARG A 75 -2.46 -7.47 -25.43
N GLU A 76 -3.26 -7.29 -26.48
CA GLU A 76 -2.86 -7.56 -27.86
C GLU A 76 -1.67 -6.70 -28.28
N LYS A 77 -1.69 -5.40 -27.97
CA LYS A 77 -0.54 -4.51 -28.23
C LYS A 77 0.71 -4.90 -27.47
N LEU A 78 0.58 -5.32 -26.21
CA LEU A 78 1.71 -5.86 -25.48
C LEU A 78 2.24 -7.15 -26.12
N ASN A 79 1.36 -8.02 -26.59
CA ASN A 79 1.72 -9.25 -27.28
C ASN A 79 2.43 -9.00 -28.62
N GLU A 80 2.05 -7.96 -29.36
CA GLU A 80 2.78 -7.53 -30.56
C GLU A 80 4.25 -7.22 -30.21
N ILE A 81 4.50 -6.45 -29.14
CA ILE A 81 5.85 -6.13 -28.65
C ILE A 81 6.60 -7.40 -28.23
N ARG A 82 5.96 -8.26 -27.44
CA ARG A 82 6.55 -9.52 -26.94
C ARG A 82 6.94 -10.45 -28.10
N ASN A 83 6.05 -10.61 -29.07
CA ASN A 83 6.29 -11.45 -30.23
C ASN A 83 7.41 -10.89 -31.10
N LEU A 84 7.45 -9.57 -31.30
CA LEU A 84 8.55 -8.92 -32.02
C LEU A 84 9.89 -9.12 -31.28
N ALA A 85 9.89 -8.96 -29.95
CA ALA A 85 11.07 -9.23 -29.13
C ALA A 85 11.55 -10.67 -29.32
N LYS A 86 10.64 -11.66 -29.22
CA LYS A 86 10.97 -13.08 -29.43
C LYS A 86 11.57 -13.32 -30.82
N ILE A 87 10.95 -12.80 -31.88
CA ILE A 87 11.42 -12.98 -33.25
C ILE A 87 12.84 -12.44 -33.41
N GLU A 88 13.10 -11.23 -32.92
CA GLU A 88 14.36 -10.56 -33.20
C GLU A 88 15.48 -10.92 -32.22
N LEU A 89 15.14 -11.23 -30.97
CA LEU A 89 16.12 -11.40 -29.89
C LEU A 89 16.47 -12.85 -29.55
N THR A 90 15.65 -13.84 -29.92
CA THR A 90 15.89 -15.26 -29.55
C THR A 90 17.26 -15.77 -29.98
N GLN A 91 17.74 -15.34 -31.14
CA GLN A 91 19.07 -15.73 -31.65
C GLN A 91 20.24 -15.30 -30.74
N TYR A 92 20.03 -14.30 -29.88
CA TYR A 92 21.05 -13.75 -28.99
C TYR A 92 21.00 -14.32 -27.57
N ILE A 93 20.07 -15.24 -27.27
CA ILE A 93 19.99 -15.84 -25.93
C ILE A 93 21.32 -16.51 -25.55
N ASN A 94 22.02 -17.13 -26.50
CA ASN A 94 23.27 -17.83 -26.18
C ASN A 94 24.48 -16.89 -25.96
N GLU A 95 24.32 -15.58 -26.09
CA GLU A 95 25.39 -14.59 -25.81
C GLU A 95 25.64 -14.39 -24.31
N GLY A 96 24.75 -14.90 -23.44
CA GLY A 96 24.83 -14.74 -21.98
C GLY A 96 23.94 -13.61 -21.45
N ALA A 97 23.70 -13.63 -20.14
CA ALA A 97 22.74 -12.75 -19.49
C ALA A 97 23.18 -11.28 -19.56
N TYR A 98 24.48 -11.01 -19.47
CA TYR A 98 25.02 -9.65 -19.56
C TYR A 98 24.78 -9.03 -20.94
N GLU A 99 25.25 -9.68 -22.00
CA GLU A 99 25.15 -9.14 -23.37
C GLU A 99 23.69 -9.09 -23.83
N PHE A 100 22.89 -10.09 -23.48
CA PHE A 100 21.46 -10.08 -23.75
C PHE A 100 20.74 -8.92 -23.05
N GLY A 101 21.05 -8.66 -21.78
CA GLY A 101 20.42 -7.59 -21.00
C GLY A 101 20.68 -6.20 -21.59
N LYS A 102 21.92 -5.98 -22.04
CA LYS A 102 22.33 -4.76 -22.75
C LYS A 102 21.61 -4.62 -24.09
N ARG A 103 21.54 -5.71 -24.85
CA ARG A 103 20.89 -5.75 -26.16
C ARG A 103 19.40 -5.49 -26.05
N LEU A 104 18.73 -6.13 -25.09
CA LEU A 104 17.30 -5.91 -24.83
C LEU A 104 17.02 -4.44 -24.53
N LEU A 105 17.81 -3.79 -23.67
CA LEU A 105 17.62 -2.37 -23.37
C LEU A 105 17.76 -1.52 -24.64
N SER A 106 18.82 -1.74 -25.43
CA SER A 106 19.01 -1.00 -26.68
C SER A 106 17.85 -1.24 -27.66
N TRP A 107 17.41 -2.49 -27.80
CA TRP A 107 16.31 -2.89 -28.67
C TRP A 107 14.98 -2.21 -28.31
N ILE A 108 14.65 -2.11 -27.02
CA ILE A 108 13.42 -1.43 -26.55
C ILE A 108 13.35 0.02 -27.06
N TYR A 109 14.49 0.73 -27.01
CA TYR A 109 14.58 2.12 -27.49
C TYR A 109 14.65 2.21 -29.01
N GLU A 110 15.41 1.34 -29.67
CA GLU A 110 15.54 1.30 -31.13
C GLU A 110 14.20 1.02 -31.83
N LYS A 111 13.34 0.20 -31.22
CA LYS A 111 11.97 -0.04 -31.72
C LYS A 111 10.98 1.07 -31.37
N GLY A 112 11.42 2.09 -30.64
CA GLY A 112 10.57 3.20 -30.22
C GLY A 112 9.46 2.76 -29.26
N ILE A 113 9.67 1.70 -28.48
CA ILE A 113 8.73 1.32 -27.43
C ILE A 113 8.84 2.32 -26.28
N LEU A 114 10.06 2.76 -25.96
CA LEU A 114 10.35 3.86 -25.06
C LEU A 114 10.95 5.04 -25.86
N LYS A 115 10.18 6.13 -26.00
CA LYS A 115 10.56 7.31 -26.80
C LYS A 115 10.88 8.52 -25.97
N LYS A 116 10.01 8.86 -25.01
CA LYS A 116 10.10 10.12 -24.25
C LYS A 116 9.82 9.90 -22.77
N TYR A 117 10.77 10.34 -21.94
CA TYR A 117 10.62 10.29 -20.49
C TYR A 117 9.71 11.43 -20.00
N PHE A 118 8.74 11.08 -19.16
CA PHE A 118 7.94 12.00 -18.36
C PHE A 118 7.75 11.40 -16.96
N GLU A 119 8.13 12.12 -15.92
CA GLU A 119 7.99 11.64 -14.52
C GLU A 119 6.55 11.21 -14.19
N THR A 120 5.56 11.93 -14.74
CA THR A 120 4.13 11.67 -14.54
C THR A 120 3.54 10.60 -15.45
N ALA A 121 4.29 10.03 -16.40
CA ALA A 121 3.83 8.95 -17.29
C ALA A 121 3.89 7.59 -16.56
N THR A 122 3.05 7.45 -15.54
CA THR A 122 2.90 6.24 -14.72
C THR A 122 1.95 5.22 -15.35
N LEU A 123 1.32 5.55 -16.48
CA LEU A 123 0.26 4.77 -17.11
C LEU A 123 0.81 3.91 -18.26
N PHE A 124 0.43 2.63 -18.26
CA PHE A 124 0.78 1.68 -19.33
C PHE A 124 0.31 2.15 -20.72
N GLN A 125 -0.86 2.80 -20.80
CA GLN A 125 -1.46 3.29 -22.05
C GLN A 125 -0.55 4.27 -22.79
N ASP A 126 0.00 5.23 -22.06
CA ASP A 126 0.89 6.27 -22.60
C ASP A 126 2.18 5.65 -23.14
N MET A 127 2.71 4.63 -22.44
CA MET A 127 3.88 3.89 -22.89
C MET A 127 3.60 3.12 -24.19
N ILE A 128 2.52 2.37 -24.26
CA ILE A 128 2.22 1.51 -25.43
C ILE A 128 1.91 2.33 -26.68
N TYR A 129 1.11 3.40 -26.58
CA TYR A 129 0.69 4.15 -27.76
C TYR A 129 1.63 5.29 -28.14
N LYS A 130 2.17 6.00 -27.15
CA LYS A 130 2.96 7.21 -27.40
C LYS A 130 4.46 6.98 -27.21
N GLY A 131 4.84 5.88 -26.56
CA GLY A 131 6.21 5.67 -26.10
C GLY A 131 6.59 6.63 -24.96
N GLU A 132 5.60 7.14 -24.23
CA GLU A 132 5.80 8.02 -23.07
C GLU A 132 5.91 7.17 -21.80
N TYR A 133 7.00 7.31 -21.06
CA TYR A 133 7.30 6.42 -19.93
C TYR A 133 7.97 7.15 -18.77
N ASN A 134 8.03 6.48 -17.63
CA ASN A 134 8.81 6.91 -16.48
C ASN A 134 9.71 5.78 -15.96
N CYS A 135 10.38 6.01 -14.84
CA CYS A 135 11.30 5.04 -14.25
C CYS A 135 10.60 3.73 -13.88
N LEU A 136 9.37 3.78 -13.38
CA LEU A 136 8.62 2.60 -12.97
C LEU A 136 8.11 1.78 -14.17
N THR A 137 7.46 2.42 -15.14
CA THR A 137 6.90 1.70 -16.32
C THR A 137 7.99 1.09 -17.18
N SER A 138 9.13 1.78 -17.36
CA SER A 138 10.30 1.23 -18.05
C SER A 138 10.95 0.05 -17.29
N SER A 139 11.05 0.13 -15.97
CA SER A 139 11.57 -0.96 -15.12
C SER A 139 10.71 -2.21 -15.20
N ILE A 140 9.38 -2.05 -15.13
CA ILE A 140 8.44 -3.17 -15.23
C ILE A 140 8.55 -3.83 -16.60
N LEU A 141 8.49 -3.04 -17.69
CA LEU A 141 8.59 -3.58 -19.05
C LEU A 141 9.91 -4.33 -19.28
N TYR A 142 11.04 -3.73 -18.90
CA TYR A 142 12.35 -4.35 -19.03
C TYR A 142 12.44 -5.65 -18.22
N SER A 143 11.99 -5.62 -16.96
CA SER A 143 11.99 -6.78 -16.07
C SER A 143 11.17 -7.94 -16.63
N LEU A 144 9.98 -7.65 -17.17
CA LEU A 144 9.10 -8.68 -17.75
C LEU A 144 9.70 -9.31 -19.00
N LEU A 145 10.17 -8.48 -19.94
CA LEU A 145 10.80 -8.98 -21.17
C LEU A 145 12.06 -9.79 -20.85
N TYR A 146 12.92 -9.31 -19.96
CA TYR A 146 14.15 -10.03 -19.60
C TYR A 146 13.86 -11.38 -18.92
N THR A 147 12.83 -11.42 -18.06
CA THR A 147 12.33 -12.67 -17.46
C THR A 147 11.76 -13.61 -18.50
N GLU A 148 11.06 -13.10 -19.52
CA GLU A 148 10.47 -13.90 -20.60
C GLU A 148 11.53 -14.63 -21.44
N PHE A 149 12.77 -14.13 -21.49
CA PHE A 149 13.91 -14.82 -22.10
C PHE A 149 14.66 -15.76 -21.14
N GLY A 150 14.10 -16.02 -19.96
CA GLY A 150 14.64 -16.97 -18.98
C GLY A 150 15.72 -16.40 -18.05
N TYR A 151 15.94 -15.08 -18.08
CA TYR A 151 16.95 -14.45 -17.24
C TYR A 151 16.39 -13.91 -15.93
N LYS A 152 17.26 -13.83 -14.91
CA LYS A 152 16.88 -13.37 -13.58
C LYS A 152 17.07 -11.87 -13.44
N VAL A 153 16.00 -11.19 -13.01
CA VAL A 153 15.96 -9.75 -12.79
C VAL A 153 15.10 -9.44 -11.57
N LYS A 154 15.48 -8.39 -10.86
CA LYS A 154 14.71 -7.81 -9.78
C LYS A 154 14.59 -6.30 -9.99
N GLY A 155 13.52 -5.73 -9.46
CA GLY A 155 13.38 -4.28 -9.38
C GLY A 155 14.24 -3.74 -8.25
N ILE A 156 14.72 -2.52 -8.39
CA ILE A 156 15.24 -1.73 -7.29
C ILE A 156 14.30 -0.54 -7.09
N LEU A 157 13.74 -0.42 -5.89
CA LEU A 157 12.99 0.76 -5.45
C LEU A 157 13.86 1.56 -4.48
N THR A 158 13.93 2.85 -4.76
CA THR A 158 14.56 3.86 -3.90
C THR A 158 13.50 4.84 -3.40
N SER A 159 13.89 5.89 -2.68
CA SER A 159 12.95 6.89 -2.19
C SER A 159 12.19 7.64 -3.30
N ASN A 160 12.75 7.76 -4.49
CA ASN A 160 12.18 8.56 -5.59
C ASN A 160 12.44 8.00 -7.00
N HIS A 161 13.00 6.80 -7.11
CA HIS A 161 13.41 6.22 -8.39
C HIS A 161 13.25 4.71 -8.40
N ALA A 162 13.04 4.18 -9.60
CA ALA A 162 12.94 2.75 -9.88
C ALA A 162 13.83 2.38 -11.07
N PHE A 163 14.56 1.28 -10.95
CA PHE A 163 15.38 0.71 -12.02
C PHE A 163 15.47 -0.81 -11.81
N CYS A 164 16.27 -1.52 -12.61
CA CYS A 164 16.43 -2.97 -12.46
C CYS A 164 17.84 -3.37 -12.03
N VAL A 165 17.95 -4.52 -11.38
CA VAL A 165 19.20 -5.26 -11.26
C VAL A 165 19.05 -6.61 -11.96
N VAL A 166 19.98 -6.94 -12.85
CA VAL A 166 20.03 -8.23 -13.54
C VAL A 166 21.15 -9.08 -12.99
N TYR A 167 20.90 -10.38 -12.89
CA TYR A 167 21.86 -11.36 -12.38
C TYR A 167 22.55 -12.05 -13.55
N THR A 168 23.82 -11.73 -13.74
CA THR A 168 24.58 -12.16 -14.91
C THR A 168 25.78 -13.00 -14.52
N GLU A 169 26.38 -13.65 -15.52
CA GLU A 169 27.67 -14.31 -15.41
C GLU A 169 28.81 -13.36 -15.02
N ARG A 170 28.62 -12.04 -15.14
CA ARG A 170 29.58 -10.99 -14.71
C ARG A 170 29.24 -10.39 -13.35
N GLY A 171 28.25 -10.93 -12.65
CA GLY A 171 27.75 -10.42 -11.37
C GLY A 171 26.44 -9.66 -11.51
N ASN A 172 26.12 -8.86 -10.49
CA ASN A 172 24.88 -8.10 -10.41
C ASN A 172 25.06 -6.76 -11.12
N ILE A 173 24.26 -6.51 -12.15
CA ILE A 173 24.38 -5.33 -13.00
C ILE A 173 23.15 -4.46 -12.83
N ASP A 174 23.37 -3.19 -12.46
CA ASP A 174 22.32 -2.17 -12.46
C ASP A 174 21.93 -1.85 -13.91
N VAL A 175 20.64 -1.65 -14.15
CA VAL A 175 20.09 -1.26 -15.46
C VAL A 175 19.24 -0.03 -15.26
N GLU A 176 19.78 1.13 -15.64
CA GLU A 176 19.03 2.39 -15.68
C GLU A 176 18.10 2.39 -16.90
N THR A 177 16.89 1.89 -16.71
CA THR A 177 15.93 1.65 -17.80
C THR A 177 15.42 2.95 -18.42
N THR A 178 15.67 4.12 -17.81
CA THR A 178 15.27 5.42 -18.38
C THR A 178 16.23 5.98 -19.42
N VAL A 179 17.32 5.26 -19.74
CA VAL A 179 18.28 5.68 -20.76
C VAL A 179 18.66 4.49 -21.64
N ALA A 180 18.66 4.66 -22.96
CA ALA A 180 18.98 3.60 -23.92
C ALA A 180 20.36 2.92 -23.73
N LYS A 181 21.31 3.66 -23.12
CA LYS A 181 22.66 3.19 -22.79
C LYS A 181 22.88 3.01 -21.29
N GLY A 182 21.79 2.89 -20.53
CA GLY A 182 21.81 2.78 -19.06
C GLY A 182 22.16 1.39 -18.52
N PHE A 183 22.55 0.44 -19.36
CA PHE A 183 23.01 -0.88 -18.90
C PHE A 183 24.44 -0.77 -18.35
N ASP A 184 24.66 -1.30 -17.15
CA ASP A 184 25.93 -1.22 -16.42
C ASP A 184 26.45 0.24 -16.26
N PRO A 185 25.70 1.12 -15.57
CA PRO A 185 26.09 2.51 -15.40
C PRO A 185 27.34 2.62 -14.51
N GLY A 186 28.24 3.54 -14.86
CA GLY A 186 29.59 3.67 -14.29
C GLY A 186 30.68 3.10 -15.17
N THR A 187 30.31 2.41 -16.25
CA THR A 187 31.23 1.76 -17.18
C THR A 187 31.36 2.56 -18.47
N LYS A 188 32.58 2.69 -19.00
CA LYS A 188 32.82 3.37 -20.27
C LYS A 188 32.74 2.37 -21.41
N GLU A 189 31.87 2.62 -22.37
CA GLU A 189 31.85 1.87 -23.62
C GLU A 189 32.66 2.61 -24.68
N ILE A 190 33.64 1.92 -25.26
CA ILE A 190 34.51 2.48 -26.29
C ILE A 190 34.22 1.72 -27.59
N ARG A 191 33.77 2.44 -28.63
CA ARG A 191 33.60 1.90 -29.98
C ARG A 191 34.54 2.62 -30.93
N ASN A 192 35.38 1.87 -31.64
CA ASN A 192 36.25 2.38 -32.69
C ASN A 192 35.55 2.23 -34.04
N THR A 193 35.32 3.33 -34.75
CA THR A 193 34.64 3.35 -36.06
C THR A 193 35.62 3.53 -37.22
N GLY A 194 36.90 3.18 -37.01
CA GLY A 194 37.98 3.35 -37.99
C GLY A 194 38.48 4.78 -38.12
N ALA A 195 37.57 5.77 -38.16
CA ALA A 195 37.91 7.20 -38.26
C ALA A 195 37.76 7.99 -36.95
N SER A 196 37.09 7.43 -35.93
CA SER A 196 36.94 8.06 -34.62
C SER A 196 36.70 7.03 -33.50
N THR A 197 36.93 7.46 -32.26
CA THR A 197 36.59 6.70 -31.06
C THR A 197 35.37 7.34 -30.40
N ILE A 198 34.27 6.60 -30.32
CA ILE A 198 33.06 7.03 -29.62
C ILE A 198 33.12 6.43 -28.20
N ILE A 199 33.11 7.31 -27.20
CA ILE A 199 33.04 6.92 -25.78
C ILE A 199 31.62 7.22 -25.28
N THR A 200 30.89 6.18 -24.87
CA THR A 200 29.59 6.32 -24.21
C THR A 200 29.77 6.05 -22.72
N PHE A 201 29.21 6.91 -21.88
CA PHE A 201 29.30 6.79 -20.42
C PHE A 201 27.99 7.26 -19.78
N VAL A 202 27.33 6.36 -19.04
CA VAL A 202 26.23 6.72 -18.15
C VAL A 202 26.77 6.67 -16.72
N PRO A 203 26.71 7.75 -15.93
CA PRO A 203 27.25 7.76 -14.58
C PRO A 203 26.45 6.83 -13.66
N ARG A 204 27.15 6.10 -12.78
CA ARG A 204 26.51 5.33 -11.72
C ARG A 204 25.90 6.29 -10.70
N GLN A 205 24.59 6.23 -10.52
CA GLN A 205 23.92 7.03 -9.51
C GLN A 205 24.02 6.36 -8.13
N ASN A 206 24.40 7.14 -7.12
CA ASN A 206 24.45 6.67 -5.74
C ASN A 206 23.08 6.87 -5.07
N TYR A 207 22.15 5.94 -5.31
CA TYR A 207 20.86 5.98 -4.65
C TYR A 207 20.95 5.45 -3.23
N ASN A 208 20.48 6.26 -2.27
CA ASN A 208 20.25 5.82 -0.90
C ASN A 208 19.01 4.92 -0.84
N ASN A 209 18.91 4.06 0.18
CA ASN A 209 17.74 3.22 0.44
C ASN A 209 17.34 2.33 -0.76
N ARG A 210 18.32 1.69 -1.41
CA ARG A 210 18.07 0.71 -2.46
C ARG A 210 17.44 -0.54 -1.86
N ASN A 211 16.20 -0.80 -2.23
CA ASN A 211 15.47 -2.01 -1.84
C ASN A 211 15.28 -2.88 -3.08
N GLU A 212 15.83 -4.09 -3.05
CA GLU A 212 15.56 -5.07 -4.08
C GLU A 212 14.16 -5.67 -3.88
N VAL A 213 13.37 -5.66 -4.95
CA VAL A 213 11.97 -6.06 -4.92
C VAL A 213 11.61 -6.98 -6.07
N ASP A 214 10.58 -7.80 -5.88
CA ASP A 214 10.03 -8.62 -6.96
C ASP A 214 9.13 -7.82 -7.90
N ILE A 215 8.74 -8.48 -9.00
CA ILE A 215 7.90 -7.90 -10.03
C ILE A 215 6.51 -7.53 -9.51
N LEU A 216 5.92 -8.30 -8.59
CA LEU A 216 4.62 -7.97 -7.99
C LEU A 216 4.72 -6.70 -7.15
N THR A 217 5.84 -6.47 -6.46
CA THR A 217 6.09 -5.23 -5.72
C THR A 217 6.34 -4.03 -6.64
N LEU A 218 7.03 -4.21 -7.78
CA LEU A 218 7.10 -3.17 -8.81
C LEU A 218 5.70 -2.81 -9.32
N ILE A 219 4.88 -3.81 -9.68
CA ILE A 219 3.50 -3.62 -10.11
C ILE A 219 2.66 -2.96 -9.01
N ALA A 220 2.83 -3.35 -7.75
CA ALA A 220 2.16 -2.74 -6.60
C ALA A 220 2.42 -1.23 -6.51
N THR A 221 3.61 -0.78 -6.92
CA THR A 221 4.01 0.64 -6.93
C THR A 221 3.18 1.47 -7.92
N LEU A 222 2.56 0.84 -8.93
CA LEU A 222 1.64 1.54 -9.84
C LEU A 222 0.35 1.98 -9.15
N TYR A 223 -0.14 1.27 -8.12
CA TYR A 223 -1.38 1.67 -7.44
C TYR A 223 -1.24 3.01 -6.70
N PRO A 224 -0.19 3.25 -5.88
CA PRO A 224 0.03 4.58 -5.32
C PRO A 224 0.43 5.63 -6.37
N ASN A 225 1.17 5.26 -7.42
CA ASN A 225 1.67 6.24 -8.41
C ASN A 225 0.64 6.65 -9.48
N SER A 226 -0.29 5.76 -9.86
CA SER A 226 -1.46 6.09 -10.68
C SER A 226 -2.37 7.11 -9.98
N ILE A 227 -2.23 7.23 -8.66
CA ILE A 227 -2.77 8.32 -7.86
C ILE A 227 -1.67 9.37 -7.68
N SER A 228 -1.56 10.33 -8.60
CA SER A 228 -0.97 11.61 -8.19
C SER A 228 -1.80 12.14 -7.01
N LEU A 229 -1.22 12.05 -5.79
CA LEU A 229 -1.84 12.43 -4.51
C LEU A 229 -2.45 13.83 -4.49
N ARG A 230 -2.15 14.69 -5.48
CA ARG A 230 -2.69 16.05 -5.60
C ARG A 230 -3.99 16.18 -6.40
N LYS A 231 -4.33 15.24 -7.30
CA LYS A 231 -5.53 15.37 -8.16
C LYS A 231 -6.77 14.63 -7.63
N ILE A 232 -6.60 13.70 -6.68
CA ILE A 232 -7.69 12.86 -6.14
C ILE A 232 -7.78 12.95 -4.60
N GLU A 233 -7.40 14.08 -3.99
CA GLU A 233 -7.56 14.26 -2.53
C GLU A 233 -9.02 14.07 -2.04
N ARG A 234 -10.00 14.11 -2.95
CA ARG A 234 -11.43 14.05 -2.62
C ARG A 234 -12.07 12.65 -2.71
N ASP A 235 -11.47 11.67 -3.39
CA ASP A 235 -12.04 10.32 -3.49
C ASP A 235 -11.34 9.36 -2.54
N LEU A 236 -11.87 9.30 -1.31
CA LEU A 236 -11.31 8.49 -0.23
C LEU A 236 -11.53 6.99 -0.45
N GLU A 237 -12.62 6.61 -1.12
CA GLU A 237 -12.88 5.20 -1.46
C GLU A 237 -11.83 4.69 -2.43
N LYS A 238 -11.55 5.45 -3.49
CA LYS A 238 -10.49 5.10 -4.45
C LYS A 238 -9.11 5.04 -3.78
N GLN A 239 -8.79 5.98 -2.89
CA GLN A 239 -7.53 5.94 -2.13
C GLN A 239 -7.41 4.65 -1.30
N LEU A 240 -8.46 4.27 -0.58
CA LEU A 240 -8.47 3.05 0.23
C LEU A 240 -8.35 1.80 -0.65
N THR A 241 -9.09 1.72 -1.75
CA THR A 241 -9.03 0.58 -2.66
C THR A 241 -7.64 0.41 -3.28
N MET A 242 -6.99 1.49 -3.73
CA MET A 242 -5.62 1.40 -4.27
C MET A 242 -4.60 1.04 -3.20
N ALA A 243 -4.73 1.57 -1.98
CA ALA A 243 -3.85 1.19 -0.87
C ALA A 243 -4.02 -0.29 -0.49
N LYS A 244 -5.26 -0.81 -0.49
CA LYS A 244 -5.54 -2.24 -0.31
C LYS A 244 -4.85 -3.07 -1.39
N LYS A 245 -4.95 -2.68 -2.67
CA LYS A 245 -4.32 -3.41 -3.79
C LYS A 245 -2.80 -3.41 -3.72
N ALA A 246 -2.18 -2.27 -3.38
CA ALA A 246 -0.74 -2.18 -3.18
C ALA A 246 -0.26 -3.06 -2.02
N TYR A 247 -0.91 -2.98 -0.86
CA TYR A 247 -0.59 -3.82 0.29
C TYR A 247 -0.81 -5.29 0.00
N TYR A 248 -1.90 -5.63 -0.70
CA TYR A 248 -2.19 -7.02 -1.07
C TYR A 248 -1.03 -7.63 -1.85
N LEU A 249 -0.52 -6.94 -2.89
CA LEU A 249 0.59 -7.45 -3.69
C LEU A 249 1.95 -7.43 -2.97
N SER A 250 2.10 -6.64 -1.90
CA SER A 250 3.39 -6.47 -1.22
C SER A 250 3.21 -6.09 0.27
N PRO A 251 2.77 -7.03 1.13
CA PRO A 251 2.36 -6.73 2.52
C PRO A 251 3.55 -6.42 3.44
N ASN A 252 4.74 -6.88 3.04
CA ASN A 252 5.97 -6.79 3.82
C ASN A 252 6.65 -5.44 3.60
N THR A 253 6.17 -4.66 2.63
CA THR A 253 6.70 -3.32 2.35
C THR A 253 6.03 -2.31 3.27
N LYS A 254 6.82 -1.77 4.21
CA LYS A 254 6.36 -0.83 5.25
C LYS A 254 5.53 0.33 4.68
N ILE A 255 5.96 0.92 3.56
CA ILE A 255 5.26 2.07 2.96
C ILE A 255 3.82 1.74 2.56
N TYR A 256 3.53 0.53 2.05
CA TYR A 256 2.16 0.18 1.66
C TYR A 256 1.29 -0.12 2.87
N LYS A 257 1.86 -0.70 3.93
CA LYS A 257 1.18 -0.84 5.22
C LYS A 257 0.81 0.52 5.80
N ASP A 258 1.76 1.45 5.84
CA ASP A 258 1.54 2.79 6.37
C ASP A 258 0.50 3.55 5.52
N ASN A 259 0.57 3.44 4.20
CA ASN A 259 -0.42 4.04 3.29
C ASN A 259 -1.83 3.47 3.50
N LEU A 260 -1.94 2.15 3.71
CA LEU A 260 -3.22 1.50 4.00
C LEU A 260 -3.82 1.96 5.34
N VAL A 261 -3.01 1.99 6.40
CA VAL A 261 -3.42 2.51 7.72
C VAL A 261 -3.89 3.98 7.61
N ASN A 262 -3.16 4.80 6.86
CA ASN A 262 -3.54 6.20 6.61
C ASN A 262 -4.87 6.30 5.83
N ALA A 263 -5.09 5.45 4.82
CA ALA A 263 -6.32 5.46 4.04
C ALA A 263 -7.54 5.08 4.90
N PHE A 264 -7.43 4.05 5.74
CA PHE A 264 -8.49 3.70 6.71
C PHE A 264 -8.80 4.84 7.68
N ASN A 265 -7.77 5.49 8.22
CA ASN A 265 -7.94 6.63 9.12
C ASN A 265 -8.66 7.81 8.44
N ARG A 266 -8.33 8.10 7.18
CA ARG A 266 -9.02 9.14 6.40
C ARG A 266 -10.48 8.79 6.13
N ALA A 267 -10.77 7.54 5.75
CA ALA A 267 -12.13 7.07 5.55
C ALA A 267 -12.96 7.18 6.85
N ALA A 268 -12.39 6.78 7.99
CA ALA A 268 -13.04 6.92 9.29
C ALA A 268 -13.37 8.38 9.64
N LEU A 269 -12.43 9.31 9.43
CA LEU A 269 -12.66 10.73 9.68
C LEU A 269 -13.76 11.33 8.80
N ASP A 270 -13.88 10.87 7.55
CA ASP A 270 -14.95 11.29 6.66
C ASP A 270 -16.32 10.76 7.11
N CYS A 271 -16.39 9.48 7.50
CA CYS A 271 -17.59 8.90 8.10
C CYS A 271 -18.01 9.65 9.39
N ILE A 272 -17.07 10.02 10.27
CA ILE A 272 -17.35 10.83 11.47
C ILE A 272 -17.99 12.18 11.09
N LYS A 273 -17.46 12.87 10.08
CA LYS A 273 -18.02 14.14 9.59
C LYS A 273 -19.44 13.96 9.06
N LYS A 274 -19.72 12.83 8.43
CA LYS A 274 -21.04 12.44 7.89
C LYS A 274 -21.94 11.78 8.95
N THR A 275 -21.52 11.69 10.22
CA THR A 275 -22.24 11.02 11.31
C THR A 275 -22.50 9.52 11.09
N GLN A 276 -21.73 8.89 10.21
CA GLN A 276 -21.73 7.46 9.91
C GLN A 276 -20.82 6.73 10.91
N TYR A 277 -21.31 6.58 12.14
CA TYR A 277 -20.47 6.15 13.25
C TYR A 277 -20.12 4.65 13.21
N ASP A 278 -20.99 3.80 12.67
CA ASP A 278 -20.71 2.36 12.62
C ASP A 278 -19.59 2.06 11.63
N GLU A 279 -19.65 2.66 10.44
CA GLU A 279 -18.62 2.55 9.41
C GLU A 279 -17.29 3.19 9.87
N ALA A 280 -17.35 4.33 10.56
CA ALA A 280 -16.16 4.96 11.13
C ALA A 280 -15.43 4.03 12.11
N TYR A 281 -16.17 3.36 13.00
CA TYR A 281 -15.58 2.46 13.98
C TYR A 281 -14.98 1.22 13.31
N GLN A 282 -15.64 0.69 12.29
CA GLN A 282 -15.10 -0.42 11.48
C GLN A 282 -13.77 -0.05 10.83
N TYR A 283 -13.67 1.10 10.16
CA TYR A 283 -12.42 1.53 9.55
C TYR A 283 -11.28 1.75 10.56
N LEU A 284 -11.58 2.27 11.75
CA LEU A 284 -10.57 2.40 12.82
C LEU A 284 -10.11 1.03 13.34
N GLY A 285 -11.03 0.07 13.46
CA GLY A 285 -10.71 -1.31 13.80
C GLY A 285 -9.81 -1.97 12.76
N GLU A 286 -10.14 -1.84 11.47
CA GLU A 286 -9.32 -2.32 10.36
C GLU A 286 -7.91 -1.72 10.41
N ALA A 287 -7.78 -0.41 10.64
CA ALA A 287 -6.47 0.22 10.79
C ALA A 287 -5.62 -0.41 11.91
N LEU A 288 -6.22 -0.80 13.04
CA LEU A 288 -5.52 -1.46 14.15
C LEU A 288 -5.12 -2.92 13.85
N ILE A 289 -5.80 -3.62 12.93
CA ILE A 289 -5.41 -4.96 12.46
C ILE A 289 -4.06 -4.90 11.72
N PHE A 290 -3.80 -3.81 11.00
CA PHE A 290 -2.54 -3.58 10.28
C PHE A 290 -1.46 -2.94 11.15
N ASP A 291 -1.84 -2.01 12.05
CA ASP A 291 -0.94 -1.41 13.03
C ASP A 291 -1.68 -1.05 14.34
N ASN A 292 -1.61 -1.97 15.31
CA ASN A 292 -2.21 -1.80 16.63
C ASN A 292 -1.54 -0.71 17.49
N SER A 293 -0.32 -0.28 17.09
CA SER A 293 0.48 0.71 17.81
C SER A 293 0.30 2.13 17.27
N SER A 294 -0.43 2.28 16.15
CA SER A 294 -0.66 3.55 15.48
C SER A 294 -1.27 4.60 16.41
N ALA A 295 -0.46 5.59 16.79
CA ALA A 295 -0.89 6.74 17.58
C ALA A 295 -1.97 7.57 16.85
N MET A 296 -1.87 7.68 15.52
CA MET A 296 -2.87 8.36 14.70
C MET A 296 -4.24 7.68 14.82
N THR A 297 -4.29 6.34 14.73
CA THR A 297 -5.53 5.57 14.84
C THR A 297 -6.15 5.73 16.22
N LYS A 298 -5.34 5.64 17.29
CA LYS A 298 -5.81 5.85 18.67
C LYS A 298 -6.37 7.26 18.87
N ASN A 299 -5.72 8.29 18.34
CA ASN A 299 -6.21 9.67 18.39
C ASN A 299 -7.54 9.84 17.62
N ASN A 300 -7.70 9.16 16.49
CA ASN A 300 -8.94 9.20 15.72
C ASN A 300 -10.08 8.44 16.41
N ILE A 301 -9.79 7.38 17.19
CA ILE A 301 -10.77 6.72 18.06
C ILE A 301 -11.20 7.67 19.21
N ILE A 302 -10.28 8.43 19.80
CA ILE A 302 -10.65 9.50 20.76
C ILE A 302 -11.59 10.52 20.07
N HIS A 303 -11.26 10.94 18.85
CA HIS A 303 -12.10 11.87 18.09
C HIS A 303 -13.50 11.29 17.81
N TYR A 304 -13.58 10.01 17.43
CA TYR A 304 -14.83 9.27 17.22
C TYR A 304 -15.75 9.33 18.45
N TYR A 305 -15.25 8.91 19.62
CA TYR A 305 -16.02 8.92 20.85
C TYR A 305 -16.43 10.32 21.25
N ASN A 306 -15.54 11.30 21.07
CA ASN A 306 -15.82 12.67 21.37
C ASN A 306 -16.93 13.28 20.49
N ALA A 307 -16.94 12.95 19.20
CA ALA A 307 -17.96 13.42 18.26
C ALA A 307 -19.36 12.93 18.66
N ILE A 308 -19.49 11.64 18.99
CA ILE A 308 -20.76 11.04 19.43
C ILE A 308 -21.22 11.64 20.75
N GLY A 309 -20.33 11.71 21.75
CA GLY A 309 -20.66 12.26 23.06
C GLY A 309 -21.11 13.72 22.98
N THR A 310 -20.45 14.53 22.14
CA THR A 310 -20.84 15.92 21.90
C THR A 310 -22.21 16.01 21.23
N ALA A 311 -22.53 15.10 20.32
CA ALA A 311 -23.85 15.05 19.68
C ALA A 311 -24.98 14.75 20.68
N TYR A 312 -24.76 13.83 21.62
CA TYR A 312 -25.69 13.57 22.72
C TYR A 312 -25.84 14.78 23.65
N LEU A 313 -24.73 15.42 24.03
CA LEU A 313 -24.76 16.62 24.87
C LEU A 313 -25.56 17.77 24.24
N ARG A 314 -25.44 18.00 22.93
CA ARG A 314 -26.24 19.00 22.20
C ARG A 314 -27.74 18.72 22.28
N LYS A 315 -28.12 17.45 22.35
CA LYS A 315 -29.51 17.00 22.54
C LYS A 315 -29.94 16.94 24.01
N LYS A 316 -29.05 17.32 24.95
CA LYS A 316 -29.22 17.15 26.41
C LYS A 316 -29.48 15.69 26.83
N ASP A 317 -29.02 14.74 26.02
CA ASP A 317 -29.09 13.32 26.30
C ASP A 317 -27.86 12.91 27.12
N PHE A 318 -27.85 13.31 28.39
CA PHE A 318 -26.70 13.11 29.26
C PHE A 318 -26.38 11.65 29.56
N PRO A 319 -27.36 10.74 29.79
CA PRO A 319 -27.07 9.33 30.03
C PRO A 319 -26.27 8.69 28.90
N ASN A 320 -26.69 8.91 27.64
CA ASN A 320 -25.98 8.37 26.48
C ASN A 320 -24.61 9.04 26.27
N ALA A 321 -24.48 10.34 26.55
CA ALA A 321 -23.18 11.02 26.54
C ALA A 321 -22.20 10.41 27.56
N ILE A 322 -22.64 10.18 28.79
CA ILE A 322 -21.83 9.54 29.85
C ILE A 322 -21.42 8.13 29.43
N GLN A 323 -22.36 7.33 28.91
CA GLN A 323 -22.09 5.97 28.47
C GLN A 323 -21.01 5.92 27.38
N ILE A 324 -21.12 6.79 26.36
CA ILE A 324 -20.18 6.76 25.24
C ILE A 324 -18.77 7.23 25.64
N TYR A 325 -18.66 8.23 26.52
CA TYR A 325 -17.36 8.67 27.04
C TYR A 325 -16.70 7.60 27.93
N LYS A 326 -17.48 6.92 28.78
CA LYS A 326 -16.98 5.77 29.56
C LYS A 326 -16.47 4.65 28.64
N LYS A 327 -17.23 4.30 27.60
CA LYS A 327 -16.79 3.31 26.61
C LYS A 327 -15.47 3.72 25.96
N GLY A 328 -15.33 4.97 25.54
CA GLY A 328 -14.10 5.45 24.93
C GLY A 328 -12.88 5.43 25.86
N LEU A 329 -13.07 5.71 27.15
CA LEU A 329 -12.00 5.56 28.16
C LEU A 329 -11.60 4.09 28.37
N MET A 330 -12.56 3.16 28.32
CA MET A 330 -12.27 1.73 28.42
C MET A 330 -11.48 1.22 27.21
N ASP A 331 -11.82 1.68 26.00
CA ASP A 331 -11.19 1.20 24.77
C ASP A 331 -9.77 1.77 24.54
N ILE A 332 -9.52 3.02 24.95
CA ILE A 332 -8.22 3.68 24.77
C ILE A 332 -7.29 3.44 25.95
N GLY A 333 -7.82 3.42 27.17
CA GLY A 333 -7.04 3.46 28.39
C GLY A 333 -6.44 4.85 28.67
N GLU A 334 -5.16 4.88 29.02
CA GLU A 334 -4.47 6.11 29.42
C GLU A 334 -4.30 7.10 28.24
N ASN A 335 -4.17 8.40 28.57
CA ASN A 335 -3.99 9.52 27.64
C ASN A 335 -5.24 9.98 26.86
N ALA A 336 -6.44 9.57 27.27
CA ALA A 336 -7.72 10.04 26.70
C ALA A 336 -8.29 11.30 27.42
N ASN A 337 -7.45 12.28 27.74
CA ASN A 337 -7.79 13.45 28.57
C ASN A 337 -9.01 14.24 28.08
N VAL A 338 -9.25 14.27 26.77
CA VAL A 338 -10.43 14.95 26.19
C VAL A 338 -11.73 14.23 26.57
N LEU A 339 -11.73 12.90 26.56
CA LEU A 339 -12.91 12.11 26.92
C LEU A 339 -13.19 12.22 28.43
N GLU A 340 -12.14 12.21 29.26
CA GLU A 340 -12.29 12.37 30.71
C GLU A 340 -12.90 13.74 31.06
N LYS A 341 -12.40 14.82 30.46
CA LYS A 341 -12.96 16.17 30.64
C LYS A 341 -14.42 16.25 30.22
N ASN A 342 -14.77 15.67 29.07
CA ASN A 342 -16.14 15.71 28.58
C ASN A 342 -17.08 14.76 29.34
N LEU A 343 -16.56 13.67 29.91
CA LEU A 343 -17.29 12.84 30.86
C LEU A 343 -17.65 13.65 32.11
N LYS A 344 -16.69 14.38 32.70
CA LYS A 344 -16.93 15.29 33.81
C LYS A 344 -18.02 16.32 33.47
N VAL A 345 -17.90 16.99 32.32
CA VAL A 345 -18.90 17.98 31.86
C VAL A 345 -20.29 17.34 31.70
N SER A 346 -20.37 16.12 31.20
CA SER A 346 -21.62 15.40 31.01
C SER A 346 -22.34 15.12 32.33
N TYR A 347 -21.60 14.63 33.33
CA TYR A 347 -22.12 14.42 34.69
C TYR A 347 -22.60 15.72 35.33
N TYR A 348 -21.80 16.78 35.23
CA TYR A 348 -22.15 18.08 35.82
C TYR A 348 -23.42 18.67 35.22
N ASN A 349 -23.50 18.70 33.88
CA ASN A 349 -24.67 19.21 33.18
C ASN A 349 -25.93 18.38 33.49
N TYR A 350 -25.78 17.06 33.65
CA TYR A 350 -26.90 16.20 34.01
C TYR A 350 -27.42 16.51 35.41
N ALA A 351 -26.54 16.52 36.41
CA ALA A 351 -26.93 16.82 37.79
C ALA A 351 -27.55 18.22 37.92
N VAL A 352 -26.99 19.22 37.24
CA VAL A 352 -27.55 20.59 37.21
C VAL A 352 -28.92 20.62 36.51
N SER A 353 -29.12 19.86 35.44
CA SER A 353 -30.42 19.77 34.75
C SER A 353 -31.50 19.17 35.64
N GLU A 354 -31.16 18.10 36.38
CA GLU A 354 -32.06 17.47 37.36
C GLU A 354 -32.36 18.40 38.54
N TYR A 355 -31.34 19.09 39.06
CA TYR A 355 -31.49 20.09 40.12
C TYR A 355 -32.43 21.23 39.70
N ASN A 356 -32.22 21.80 38.52
CA ASN A 356 -33.06 22.88 37.98
C ASN A 356 -34.50 22.42 37.74
N SER A 357 -34.69 21.13 37.48
CA SER A 357 -36.01 20.50 37.37
C SER A 357 -36.61 20.08 38.72
N ARG A 358 -35.98 20.46 39.84
CA ARG A 358 -36.37 20.10 41.23
C ARG A 358 -36.37 18.60 41.52
N ARG A 359 -35.66 17.80 40.71
CA ARG A 359 -35.46 16.36 40.93
C ARG A 359 -34.19 16.14 41.77
N TYR A 360 -34.24 16.61 43.01
CA TYR A 360 -33.08 16.69 43.90
C TYR A 360 -32.43 15.35 44.21
N ASN A 361 -33.22 14.28 44.41
CA ASN A 361 -32.69 12.94 44.61
C ASN A 361 -31.87 12.45 43.41
N ASN A 362 -32.34 12.72 42.18
CA ASN A 362 -31.59 12.36 40.98
C ASN A 362 -30.30 13.16 40.88
N ALA A 363 -30.36 14.48 41.09
CA ALA A 363 -29.20 15.35 41.07
C ALA A 363 -28.13 14.90 42.09
N TYR A 364 -28.56 14.46 43.28
CA TYR A 364 -27.69 13.95 44.33
C TYR A 364 -27.02 12.63 43.88
N THR A 365 -27.81 11.65 43.43
CA THR A 365 -27.29 10.35 42.95
C THR A 365 -26.27 10.52 41.82
N ILE A 366 -26.57 11.38 40.84
CA ILE A 366 -25.66 11.64 39.70
C ILE A 366 -24.36 12.31 40.18
N SER A 367 -24.45 13.25 41.13
CA SER A 367 -23.28 13.91 41.71
C SER A 367 -22.42 12.94 42.52
N GLU A 368 -23.03 12.03 43.28
CA GLU A 368 -22.31 10.97 43.99
C GLU A 368 -21.61 10.01 43.04
N GLU A 369 -22.26 9.60 41.96
CA GLU A 369 -21.62 8.78 40.93
C GLU A 369 -20.42 9.48 40.30
N ALA A 370 -20.54 10.79 40.02
CA ALA A 370 -19.45 11.57 39.48
C ALA A 370 -18.27 11.66 40.46
N LEU A 371 -18.53 11.87 41.76
CA LEU A 371 -17.49 11.92 42.79
C LEU A 371 -16.78 10.58 43.01
N LYS A 372 -17.42 9.44 42.71
CA LYS A 372 -16.69 8.14 42.69
C LYS A 372 -15.58 8.12 41.64
N LEU A 373 -15.77 8.83 40.53
CA LEU A 373 -14.80 8.95 39.44
C LEU A 373 -13.85 10.15 39.64
N PHE A 374 -14.34 11.22 40.26
CA PHE A 374 -13.65 12.50 40.43
C PHE A 374 -13.70 12.96 41.90
N PRO A 375 -13.05 12.25 42.84
CA PRO A 375 -13.30 12.36 44.30
C PRO A 375 -13.00 13.71 44.94
N ASN A 376 -12.20 14.57 44.29
CA ASN A 376 -11.82 15.89 44.80
C ASN A 376 -12.34 17.04 43.95
N ASP A 377 -13.33 16.77 43.10
CA ASP A 377 -13.83 17.77 42.16
C ASP A 377 -14.71 18.80 42.86
N ARG A 378 -14.23 20.05 42.91
CA ARG A 378 -14.89 21.14 43.64
C ARG A 378 -16.29 21.45 43.11
N ASP A 379 -16.53 21.27 41.81
CA ASP A 379 -17.81 21.60 41.19
C ASP A 379 -18.90 20.63 41.66
N PHE A 380 -18.60 19.33 41.72
CA PHE A 380 -19.52 18.32 42.22
C PHE A 380 -19.76 18.42 43.73
N ILE A 381 -18.71 18.66 44.53
CA ILE A 381 -18.85 18.88 45.98
C ILE A 381 -19.78 20.06 46.24
N ARG A 382 -19.56 21.18 45.55
CA ARG A 382 -20.40 22.37 45.69
C ARG A 382 -21.84 22.10 45.28
N LEU A 383 -22.05 21.44 44.14
CA LEU A 383 -23.39 21.09 43.67
C LEU A 383 -24.12 20.23 44.71
N GLN A 384 -23.50 19.16 45.21
CA GLN A 384 -24.09 18.27 46.19
C GLN A 384 -24.49 18.99 47.49
N THR A 385 -23.63 19.89 48.00
CA THR A 385 -23.96 20.69 49.20
C THR A 385 -25.10 21.69 48.99
N SER A 386 -25.38 22.06 47.74
CA SER A 386 -26.47 22.99 47.40
C SER A 386 -27.84 22.32 47.24
N ILE A 387 -27.88 20.99 47.19
CA ILE A 387 -29.12 20.22 47.04
C ILE A 387 -29.93 20.29 48.35
N PRO A 388 -31.20 20.74 48.32
CA PRO A 388 -32.08 20.71 49.48
C PRO A 388 -32.23 19.28 50.03
N LYS A 389 -32.18 19.15 51.35
CA LYS A 389 -32.42 17.89 52.04
C LYS A 389 -33.89 17.50 52.06
#